data_AF-N8YHQ0-F1
#
_entry.id   AF-N8YHQ0-F1
#
_cell.length_a   1.000
_cell.length_b   1.000
_cell.length_c   1.000
_cell.angle_alpha   90.00
_cell.angle_beta   90.00
_cell.angle_gamma   90.00
#
_symmetry.space_group_name_H-M   'P 1'
#
loop_
_entity.id
_entity.type
_entity.pdbx_description
1 polymer ?
#
loop_
_entity_poly.entity_id
_entity_poly.type
_entity_poly.pdbx_seq_one_letter_code
_entity_poly.pdbx_strand_id
1 'polypeptide(L)'
;MQNPTSADIQRVRDFLTDLQARICSALEQQEQIGHGTATFEIDDWQRPEGGGGRSRVLQNGTVIEKGGVMFSHINISKLPASATERHPAIAGAKAQALGVSLVIHPTNPNVPTSHANVRLFVAEPEGQAPIWWFGGGFDLTPFYPNDEDVLSWHQTAFDLCAPFGEEIYAEHKQWCDDYFYLKHRDEQRGIGGLFFDDLNQWDFEKCFEYIQAVANGYLNAILPIFQRNQDKPFTQAQRDFQLYRRGRYVEYNLVYDRGTLFGLQTGGRIESILVSMPPLAAWSYRPEWDENSPEKRLTAHYLKPKDWLSILK
;
A
#
# COMPACT_ATOMS: atom_id res chain seq x y z
N MET A 1 7.27 3.04 32.82
CA MET A 1 7.77 2.12 31.77
C MET A 1 7.55 2.83 30.44
N GLN A 2 8.58 2.98 29.62
CA GLN A 2 8.46 3.68 28.33
C GLN A 2 8.00 2.69 27.26
N ASN A 3 6.90 3.03 26.59
CA ASN A 3 6.36 2.24 25.48
C ASN A 3 7.26 2.38 24.22
N PRO A 4 7.26 1.38 23.31
CA PRO A 4 6.55 0.11 23.43
C PRO A 4 7.27 -0.89 24.34
N THR A 5 6.51 -1.54 25.20
CA THR A 5 6.93 -2.77 25.87
C THR A 5 6.83 -3.96 24.93
N SER A 6 7.38 -5.13 25.32
CA SER A 6 7.17 -6.37 24.57
C SER A 6 5.68 -6.76 24.45
N ALA A 7 4.86 -6.41 25.45
CA ALA A 7 3.41 -6.60 25.40
C ALA A 7 2.76 -5.70 24.34
N ASP A 8 3.23 -4.45 24.18
CA ASP A 8 2.74 -3.54 23.14
C ASP A 8 3.10 -4.05 21.73
N ILE A 9 4.33 -4.53 21.55
CA ILE A 9 4.76 -5.15 20.28
C ILE A 9 3.90 -6.38 19.95
N GLN A 10 3.58 -7.20 20.96
CA GLN A 10 2.69 -8.34 20.78
C GLN A 10 1.27 -7.93 20.37
N ARG A 11 0.69 -6.89 20.99
CA ARG A 11 -0.61 -6.35 20.60
C ARG A 11 -0.64 -5.88 19.14
N VAL A 12 0.41 -5.19 18.69
CA VAL A 12 0.56 -4.77 17.29
C VAL A 12 0.68 -5.98 16.37
N ARG A 13 1.47 -7.00 16.75
CA ARG A 13 1.60 -8.25 15.99
C ARG A 13 0.26 -8.95 15.82
N ASP A 14 -0.50 -9.11 16.91
CA ASP A 14 -1.79 -9.80 16.90
C ASP A 14 -2.76 -9.07 15.96
N PHE A 15 -2.85 -7.75 16.09
CA PHE A 15 -3.63 -6.90 15.19
C PHE A 15 -3.22 -7.09 13.71
N LEU A 16 -1.93 -7.07 13.40
CA LEU A 16 -1.44 -7.19 12.03
C LEU A 16 -1.75 -8.58 11.42
N THR A 17 -1.66 -9.65 12.21
CA THR A 17 -1.99 -11.00 11.73
C THR A 17 -3.49 -11.19 11.51
N ASP A 18 -4.33 -10.64 12.38
CA ASP A 18 -5.78 -10.60 12.21
C ASP A 18 -6.18 -9.73 11.00
N LEU A 19 -5.55 -8.57 10.84
CA LEU A 19 -5.74 -7.69 9.69
C LEU A 19 -5.46 -8.41 8.37
N GLN A 20 -4.33 -9.11 8.26
CA GLN A 20 -4.02 -9.91 7.07
C GLN A 20 -5.13 -10.93 6.79
N ALA A 21 -5.61 -11.63 7.83
CA ALA A 21 -6.67 -12.62 7.68
C ALA A 21 -7.98 -12.00 7.16
N ARG A 22 -8.42 -10.88 7.76
CA ARG A 22 -9.64 -10.16 7.37
C ARG A 22 -9.57 -9.61 5.95
N ILE A 23 -8.44 -9.00 5.56
CA ILE A 23 -8.27 -8.48 4.20
C ILE A 23 -8.37 -9.61 3.18
N CYS A 24 -7.63 -10.70 3.37
CA CYS A 24 -7.70 -11.85 2.45
C CYS A 24 -9.11 -12.42 2.36
N SER A 25 -9.79 -12.62 3.50
CA SER A 25 -11.15 -13.15 3.52
C SER A 25 -12.14 -12.25 2.78
N ALA A 26 -12.07 -10.94 2.99
CA ALA A 26 -12.96 -10.00 2.33
C ALA A 26 -12.70 -9.88 0.81
N LEU A 27 -11.45 -10.01 0.38
CA LEU A 27 -11.08 -10.04 -1.04
C LEU A 27 -11.45 -11.37 -1.71
N GLU A 28 -11.29 -12.50 -1.02
CA GLU A 28 -11.79 -13.82 -1.46
C GLU A 28 -13.31 -13.82 -1.63
N GLN A 29 -14.06 -13.08 -0.81
CA GLN A 29 -15.50 -12.90 -1.01
C GLN A 29 -15.79 -12.18 -2.33
N GLN A 30 -15.01 -11.16 -2.73
CA GLN A 30 -15.20 -10.51 -4.03
C GLN A 30 -14.90 -11.47 -5.19
N GLU A 31 -13.83 -12.26 -5.07
CA GLU A 31 -13.49 -13.32 -6.02
C GLU A 31 -14.64 -14.33 -6.17
N GLN A 32 -15.23 -14.79 -5.07
CA GLN A 32 -16.38 -15.71 -5.07
C GLN A 32 -17.65 -15.09 -5.67
N ILE A 33 -17.93 -13.82 -5.37
CA ILE A 33 -19.07 -13.08 -5.95
C ILE A 33 -18.92 -13.03 -7.47
N GLY A 34 -17.72 -12.78 -7.99
CA GLY A 34 -17.42 -12.84 -9.42
C GLY A 34 -17.21 -14.26 -9.97
N HIS A 35 -17.68 -15.29 -9.25
CA HIS A 35 -17.63 -16.70 -9.64
C HIS A 35 -16.20 -17.28 -9.82
N GLY A 36 -15.21 -16.63 -9.23
CA GLY A 36 -13.86 -17.13 -9.11
C GLY A 36 -13.68 -18.09 -7.94
N THR A 37 -12.61 -18.89 -8.01
CA THR A 37 -12.28 -19.90 -7.00
C THR A 37 -10.87 -19.73 -6.44
N ALA A 38 -10.12 -18.72 -6.91
CA ALA A 38 -8.78 -18.48 -6.42
C ALA A 38 -8.82 -18.02 -4.95
N THR A 39 -7.83 -18.44 -4.16
CA THR A 39 -7.70 -18.08 -2.76
C THR A 39 -6.29 -17.59 -2.48
N PHE A 40 -6.10 -16.89 -1.35
CA PHE A 40 -4.77 -16.47 -0.93
C PHE A 40 -4.05 -17.63 -0.26
N GLU A 41 -3.22 -18.33 -1.04
CA GLU A 41 -2.36 -19.42 -0.58
C GLU A 41 -1.35 -18.93 0.45
N ILE A 42 -1.16 -19.71 1.52
CA ILE A 42 -0.30 -19.37 2.65
C ILE A 42 1.11 -19.93 2.42
N ASP A 43 2.11 -19.06 2.52
CA ASP A 43 3.53 -19.40 2.51
C ASP A 43 4.20 -18.78 3.75
N ASP A 44 4.37 -19.61 4.78
CA ASP A 44 5.04 -19.26 6.04
C ASP A 44 6.55 -19.48 5.91
N TRP A 45 7.34 -18.48 6.32
CA TRP A 45 8.79 -18.52 6.20
C TRP A 45 9.49 -17.92 7.42
N GLN A 46 10.75 -18.30 7.61
CA GLN A 46 11.63 -17.83 8.68
C GLN A 46 12.92 -17.24 8.11
N ARG A 47 13.59 -16.38 8.88
CA ARG A 47 14.92 -15.84 8.54
C ARG A 47 16.00 -16.40 9.46
N PRO A 48 17.19 -16.72 8.95
CA PRO A 48 18.34 -17.08 9.79
C PRO A 48 18.67 -16.03 10.85
N GLU A 49 18.48 -14.75 10.55
CA GLU A 49 18.74 -13.62 11.46
C GLU A 49 17.67 -13.46 12.56
N GLY A 50 16.59 -14.24 12.49
CA GLY A 50 15.49 -14.25 13.44
C GLY A 50 14.23 -13.53 12.93
N GLY A 51 13.08 -14.06 13.37
CA GLY A 51 11.77 -13.69 12.87
C GLY A 51 11.40 -14.42 11.57
N GLY A 52 10.46 -13.85 10.82
CA GLY A 52 9.87 -14.50 9.65
C GLY A 52 8.67 -13.73 9.11
N GLY A 53 7.81 -14.43 8.40
CA GLY A 53 6.59 -13.84 7.86
C GLY A 53 5.62 -14.87 7.34
N ARG A 54 4.45 -14.37 6.98
CA ARG A 54 3.36 -15.09 6.33
C ARG A 54 3.03 -14.36 5.04
N SER A 55 3.42 -14.94 3.92
CA SER A 55 2.99 -14.49 2.60
C SER A 55 1.61 -15.08 2.33
N ARG A 56 0.67 -14.26 1.87
CA ARG A 56 -0.63 -14.73 1.37
C ARG A 56 -0.81 -14.23 -0.06
N VAL A 57 -0.80 -15.13 -1.04
CA VAL A 57 -0.78 -14.77 -2.47
C VAL A 57 -1.91 -15.46 -3.21
N LEU A 58 -2.69 -14.67 -3.95
CA LEU A 58 -3.71 -15.13 -4.88
C LEU A 58 -3.21 -14.87 -6.29
N GLN A 59 -3.27 -15.88 -7.16
CA GLN A 59 -2.86 -15.77 -8.57
C GLN A 59 -3.91 -16.39 -9.48
N ASN A 60 -4.00 -15.87 -10.70
CA ASN A 60 -4.88 -16.40 -11.76
C ASN A 60 -6.37 -16.41 -11.35
N GLY A 61 -6.80 -15.44 -10.55
CA GLY A 61 -8.21 -15.28 -10.16
C GLY A 61 -9.06 -14.64 -11.25
N THR A 62 -10.37 -14.82 -11.13
CA THR A 62 -11.38 -14.27 -12.03
C THR A 62 -11.54 -12.76 -11.82
N VAL A 63 -11.68 -12.33 -10.57
CA VAL A 63 -11.82 -10.92 -10.18
C VAL A 63 -10.46 -10.33 -9.82
N ILE A 64 -9.67 -11.06 -9.03
CA ILE A 64 -8.33 -10.67 -8.62
C ILE A 64 -7.31 -11.44 -9.44
N GLU A 65 -6.74 -10.80 -10.46
CA GLU A 65 -5.78 -11.46 -11.35
C GLU A 65 -4.49 -11.86 -10.60
N LYS A 66 -4.04 -10.98 -9.70
CA LYS A 66 -2.95 -11.21 -8.76
C LYS A 66 -3.12 -10.34 -7.53
N GLY A 67 -2.93 -10.90 -6.35
CA GLY A 67 -2.90 -10.15 -5.10
C GLY A 67 -1.89 -10.75 -4.13
N GLY A 68 -1.15 -9.89 -3.43
CA GLY A 68 -0.29 -10.28 -2.32
C GLY A 68 -0.67 -9.50 -1.06
N VAL A 69 -0.87 -10.20 0.06
CA VAL A 69 -1.05 -9.61 1.39
C VAL A 69 0.02 -10.21 2.29
N MET A 70 1.04 -9.41 2.62
CA MET A 70 2.32 -9.89 3.12
C MET A 70 2.50 -9.43 4.56
N PHE A 71 2.51 -10.37 5.49
CA PHE A 71 2.88 -10.10 6.88
C PHE A 71 4.35 -10.47 7.10
N SER A 72 5.07 -9.63 7.84
CA SER A 72 6.39 -9.98 8.35
C SER A 72 6.60 -9.43 9.75
N HIS A 73 7.43 -10.12 10.54
CA HIS A 73 7.98 -9.66 11.80
C HIS A 73 9.41 -10.18 11.88
N ILE A 74 10.38 -9.28 11.71
CA ILE A 74 11.79 -9.63 11.51
C ILE A 74 12.69 -8.84 12.46
N ASN A 75 13.80 -9.47 12.84
CA ASN A 75 14.91 -8.76 13.44
C ASN A 75 15.66 -7.99 12.34
N ILE A 76 16.13 -6.78 12.65
CA ILE A 76 16.91 -5.94 11.75
C ILE A 76 18.33 -5.83 12.28
N SER A 77 19.26 -6.42 11.54
CA SER A 77 20.71 -6.36 11.82
C SER A 77 21.42 -5.23 11.05
N LYS A 78 20.84 -4.80 9.92
CA LYS A 78 21.36 -3.70 9.09
C LYS A 78 20.25 -2.69 8.83
N LEU A 79 20.42 -1.49 9.36
CA LEU A 79 19.49 -0.39 9.13
C LEU A 79 19.86 0.36 7.83
N PRO A 80 18.87 0.86 7.06
CA PRO A 80 19.15 1.75 5.95
C PRO A 80 19.91 2.99 6.43
N ALA A 81 20.85 3.50 5.63
CA ALA A 81 21.60 4.72 5.94
C ALA A 81 20.66 5.90 6.25
N SER A 82 19.57 6.03 5.49
CA SER A 82 18.55 7.06 5.70
C SER A 82 17.87 6.97 7.08
N ALA A 83 17.65 5.76 7.61
CA ALA A 83 17.06 5.59 8.93
C ALA A 83 18.04 6.03 10.03
N THR A 84 19.32 5.69 9.90
CA THR A 84 20.37 6.14 10.82
C THR A 84 20.72 7.62 10.67
N GLU A 85 20.54 8.22 9.50
CA GLU A 85 20.68 9.67 9.30
C GLU A 85 19.57 10.46 9.98
N ARG A 86 18.31 9.97 9.90
CA ARG A 86 17.16 10.58 10.56
C ARG A 86 17.16 10.36 12.07
N HIS A 87 17.58 9.17 12.51
CA HIS A 87 17.60 8.77 13.91
C HIS A 87 18.98 8.26 14.34
N PRO A 88 20.01 9.12 14.50
CA PRO A 88 21.38 8.68 14.79
C PRO A 88 21.53 7.78 16.02
N ALA A 89 20.62 7.90 16.99
CA ALA A 89 20.62 7.13 18.23
C ALA A 89 20.30 5.63 18.06
N ILE A 90 19.80 5.19 16.90
CA ILE A 90 19.55 3.76 16.63
C ILE A 90 20.79 3.02 16.12
N ALA A 91 21.90 3.73 15.87
CA ALA A 91 23.13 3.11 15.36
C ALA A 91 23.66 2.06 16.35
N GLY A 92 23.78 0.81 15.87
CA GLY A 92 24.23 -0.32 16.69
C GLY A 92 23.19 -0.92 17.63
N ALA A 93 21.96 -0.37 17.68
CA ALA A 93 20.87 -0.93 18.47
C ALA A 93 20.34 -2.23 17.87
N LYS A 94 19.81 -3.12 18.72
CA LYS A 94 18.96 -4.21 18.23
C LYS A 94 17.65 -3.60 17.76
N ALA A 95 17.20 -3.99 16.58
CA ALA A 95 15.95 -3.49 16.03
C ALA A 95 15.06 -4.63 15.53
N GLN A 96 13.76 -4.37 15.50
CA GLN A 96 12.75 -5.23 14.92
C GLN A 96 11.75 -4.40 14.14
N ALA A 97 11.19 -4.99 13.08
CA ALA A 97 10.08 -4.40 12.34
C ALA A 97 9.01 -5.45 12.08
N LEU A 98 7.77 -5.02 12.19
CA LEU A 98 6.58 -5.80 11.89
C LEU A 98 5.60 -4.98 11.09
N GLY A 99 4.93 -5.61 10.14
CA GLY A 99 3.97 -4.91 9.29
C GLY A 99 3.22 -5.82 8.34
N VAL A 100 2.15 -5.25 7.77
CA VAL A 100 1.41 -5.81 6.65
C VAL A 100 1.60 -4.88 5.46
N SER A 101 1.96 -5.45 4.31
CA SER A 101 2.03 -4.75 3.03
C SER A 101 1.22 -5.52 2.00
N LEU A 102 0.48 -4.83 1.15
CA LEU A 102 -0.32 -5.48 0.13
C LEU A 102 -0.37 -4.70 -1.18
N VAL A 103 -0.54 -5.45 -2.27
CA VAL A 103 -0.86 -4.92 -3.60
C VAL A 103 -1.86 -5.85 -4.25
N ILE A 104 -2.96 -5.29 -4.75
CA ILE A 104 -4.03 -6.04 -5.42
C ILE A 104 -4.17 -5.53 -6.86
N HIS A 105 -4.08 -6.44 -7.82
CA HIS A 105 -4.26 -6.18 -9.24
C HIS A 105 -5.53 -6.90 -9.73
N PRO A 106 -6.64 -6.18 -9.88
CA PRO A 106 -7.88 -6.74 -10.42
C PRO A 106 -7.74 -7.10 -11.91
N THR A 107 -8.50 -8.11 -12.34
CA THR A 107 -8.61 -8.51 -13.75
C THR A 107 -9.29 -7.42 -14.57
N ASN A 108 -10.41 -6.88 -14.06
CA ASN A 108 -11.23 -5.89 -14.77
C ASN A 108 -10.58 -4.49 -14.75
N PRO A 109 -10.32 -3.84 -15.91
CA PRO A 109 -9.75 -2.48 -15.98
C PRO A 109 -10.57 -1.40 -15.27
N ASN A 110 -11.85 -1.66 -15.02
CA ASN A 110 -12.72 -0.74 -14.28
C ASN A 110 -12.48 -0.75 -12.76
N VAL A 111 -11.78 -1.77 -12.24
CA VAL A 111 -11.36 -1.82 -10.83
C VAL A 111 -9.89 -1.38 -10.74
N PRO A 112 -9.57 -0.32 -9.96
CA PRO A 112 -8.20 0.15 -9.79
C PRO A 112 -7.27 -0.90 -9.18
N THR A 113 -5.98 -0.84 -9.52
CA THR A 113 -4.95 -1.42 -8.65
C THR A 113 -4.93 -0.64 -7.34
N SER A 114 -4.74 -1.33 -6.21
CA SER A 114 -4.63 -0.69 -4.90
C SER A 114 -3.43 -1.22 -4.12
N HIS A 115 -2.90 -0.38 -3.25
CA HIS A 115 -1.82 -0.72 -2.33
C HIS A 115 -2.14 -0.20 -0.93
N ALA A 116 -1.68 -0.94 0.08
CA ALA A 116 -1.70 -0.48 1.47
C ALA A 116 -0.51 -1.05 2.25
N ASN A 117 -0.08 -0.29 3.26
CA ASN A 117 0.97 -0.68 4.18
C ASN A 117 0.66 -0.14 5.58
N VAL A 118 0.91 -0.94 6.62
CA VAL A 118 1.03 -0.48 8.00
C VAL A 118 2.16 -1.24 8.68
N ARG A 119 3.04 -0.52 9.38
CA ARG A 119 4.23 -1.10 10.01
C ARG A 119 4.61 -0.36 11.28
N LEU A 120 5.28 -1.08 12.18
CA LEU A 120 5.97 -0.58 13.35
C LEU A 120 7.45 -0.92 13.23
N PHE A 121 8.30 0.05 13.54
CA PHE A 121 9.72 -0.14 13.78
C PHE A 121 10.04 0.12 15.26
N VAL A 122 10.85 -0.73 15.87
CA VAL A 122 11.37 -0.54 17.24
C VAL A 122 12.85 -0.84 17.27
N ALA A 123 13.65 0.09 17.80
CA ALA A 123 15.04 -0.09 18.16
C ALA A 123 15.21 0.02 19.68
N GLU A 124 16.05 -0.84 20.24
CA GLU A 124 16.34 -0.93 21.68
C GLU A 124 17.84 -0.67 21.91
N PRO A 125 18.28 0.60 21.99
CA PRO A 125 19.65 0.92 22.38
C PRO A 125 19.90 0.53 23.84
N GLU A 126 21.09 0.04 24.15
CA GLU A 126 21.44 -0.40 25.50
C GLU A 126 21.34 0.75 26.52
N GLY A 127 20.63 0.51 27.64
CA GLY A 127 20.47 1.49 28.71
C GLY A 127 19.57 2.68 28.38
N GLN A 128 18.87 2.68 27.24
CA GLN A 128 17.99 3.78 26.80
C GLN A 128 16.54 3.31 26.61
N ALA A 129 15.65 4.29 26.47
CA ALA A 129 14.28 4.06 26.03
C ALA A 129 14.26 3.45 24.61
N PRO A 130 13.28 2.60 24.27
CA PRO A 130 13.08 2.19 22.90
C PRO A 130 12.80 3.40 22.00
N ILE A 131 13.42 3.41 20.82
CA ILE A 131 13.13 4.37 19.76
C ILE A 131 12.21 3.66 18.78
N TRP A 132 11.07 4.27 18.47
CA TRP A 132 10.05 3.65 17.65
C TRP A 132 9.36 4.67 16.76
N TRP A 133 8.75 4.17 15.70
CA TRP A 133 7.82 4.91 14.87
C TRP A 133 6.93 3.96 14.09
N PHE A 134 5.74 4.43 13.76
CA PHE A 134 4.87 3.81 12.79
C PHE A 134 5.09 4.40 11.39
N GLY A 135 4.68 3.65 10.38
CA GLY A 135 4.56 4.13 9.02
C GLY A 135 3.47 3.37 8.28
N GLY A 136 2.99 3.93 7.18
CA GLY A 136 1.93 3.28 6.43
C GLY A 136 1.21 4.21 5.46
N GLY A 137 0.02 3.78 5.07
CA GLY A 137 -0.83 4.46 4.11
C GLY A 137 -1.55 3.49 3.20
N PHE A 138 -2.38 4.05 2.34
CA PHE A 138 -3.02 3.34 1.25
C PHE A 138 -3.21 4.29 0.06
N ASP A 139 -3.18 3.75 -1.14
CA ASP A 139 -3.33 4.53 -2.38
C ASP A 139 -4.02 3.74 -3.49
N LEU A 140 -4.64 4.47 -4.41
CA LEU A 140 -5.48 3.93 -5.50
C LEU A 140 -4.91 4.30 -6.87
N THR A 141 -4.74 3.30 -7.72
CA THR A 141 -4.14 3.40 -9.06
C THR A 141 -5.16 2.97 -10.14
N PRO A 142 -6.01 3.90 -10.62
CA PRO A 142 -7.06 3.59 -11.60
C PRO A 142 -6.52 3.48 -13.03
N PHE A 143 -7.31 2.81 -13.87
CA PHE A 143 -7.13 2.79 -15.33
C PHE A 143 -8.26 3.56 -16.01
N TYR A 144 -9.50 3.26 -15.64
CA TYR A 144 -10.71 3.97 -16.04
C TYR A 144 -11.37 4.60 -14.82
N PRO A 145 -10.84 5.72 -14.29
CA PRO A 145 -11.34 6.36 -13.07
C PRO A 145 -12.75 6.91 -13.26
N ASN A 146 -13.51 6.95 -12.17
CA ASN A 146 -14.76 7.69 -12.06
C ASN A 146 -14.76 8.54 -10.79
N ASP A 147 -15.45 9.68 -10.85
CA ASP A 147 -15.41 10.70 -9.80
C ASP A 147 -16.03 10.21 -8.48
N GLU A 148 -17.03 9.34 -8.52
CA GLU A 148 -17.66 8.75 -7.32
C GLU A 148 -16.67 7.89 -6.52
N ASP A 149 -15.92 7.02 -7.20
CA ASP A 149 -14.89 6.19 -6.55
C ASP A 149 -13.78 7.06 -5.96
N VAL A 150 -13.33 8.08 -6.68
CA VAL A 150 -12.28 9.00 -6.20
C VAL A 150 -12.76 9.76 -4.97
N LEU A 151 -13.98 10.30 -5.00
CA LEU A 151 -14.57 11.02 -3.87
C LEU A 151 -14.74 10.08 -2.66
N SER A 152 -15.32 8.89 -2.84
CA SER A 152 -15.55 7.94 -1.74
C SER A 152 -14.25 7.45 -1.10
N TRP A 153 -13.19 7.25 -1.91
CA TRP A 153 -11.86 6.89 -1.43
C TRP A 153 -11.25 7.97 -0.54
N HIS A 154 -11.24 9.20 -1.03
CA HIS A 154 -10.68 10.34 -0.29
C HIS A 154 -11.56 10.76 0.90
N GLN A 155 -12.88 10.59 0.81
CA GLN A 155 -13.78 10.85 1.94
C GLN A 155 -13.53 9.86 3.08
N THR A 156 -13.36 8.57 2.76
CA THR A 156 -13.02 7.56 3.78
C THR A 156 -11.69 7.88 4.47
N ALA A 157 -10.69 8.31 3.70
CA ALA A 157 -9.40 8.75 4.22
C ALA A 157 -9.51 10.01 5.10
N PHE A 158 -10.38 10.95 4.76
CA PHE A 158 -10.64 12.13 5.57
C PHE A 158 -11.33 11.77 6.89
N ASP A 159 -12.39 10.98 6.83
CA ASP A 159 -13.21 10.61 8.00
C ASP A 159 -12.40 9.80 9.02
N LEU A 160 -11.53 8.90 8.57
CA LEU A 160 -10.67 8.14 9.48
C LEU A 160 -9.58 9.00 10.14
N CYS A 161 -9.15 10.10 9.51
CA CYS A 161 -8.12 11.00 10.03
C CYS A 161 -8.68 12.03 11.02
N ALA A 162 -9.95 12.44 10.86
CA ALA A 162 -10.59 13.48 11.65
C ALA A 162 -10.41 13.35 13.18
N PRO A 163 -10.50 12.16 13.81
CA PRO A 163 -10.27 12.02 15.26
C PRO A 163 -8.84 12.30 15.72
N PHE A 164 -7.87 12.34 14.80
CA PHE A 164 -6.44 12.45 15.13
C PHE A 164 -5.90 13.88 14.99
N GLY A 165 -6.60 14.75 14.25
CA GLY A 165 -6.30 16.16 14.03
C GLY A 165 -6.92 16.64 12.72
N GLU A 166 -7.23 17.94 12.61
CA GLU A 166 -7.87 18.52 11.41
C GLU A 166 -6.90 18.53 10.21
N GLU A 167 -5.60 18.63 10.49
CA GLU A 167 -4.50 18.69 9.53
C GLU A 167 -4.07 17.31 8.99
N ILE A 168 -4.41 16.22 9.69
CA ILE A 168 -3.81 14.89 9.44
C ILE A 168 -4.14 14.35 8.05
N TYR A 169 -5.38 14.54 7.58
CA TYR A 169 -5.70 14.18 6.19
C TYR A 169 -4.88 15.00 5.20
N ALA A 170 -4.81 16.33 5.37
CA ALA A 170 -4.14 17.21 4.43
C ALA A 170 -2.64 16.88 4.32
N GLU A 171 -1.97 16.68 5.46
CA GLU A 171 -0.54 16.34 5.52
C GLU A 171 -0.25 14.98 4.89
N HIS A 172 -0.95 13.92 5.31
CA HIS A 172 -0.69 12.57 4.83
C HIS A 172 -1.16 12.36 3.39
N LYS A 173 -2.18 13.09 2.92
CA LYS A 173 -2.58 13.09 1.53
C LYS A 173 -1.56 13.81 0.65
N GLN A 174 -1.09 14.99 1.06
CA GLN A 174 -0.03 15.70 0.32
C GLN A 174 1.24 14.85 0.25
N TRP A 175 1.61 14.18 1.35
CA TRP A 175 2.76 13.28 1.35
C TRP A 175 2.55 12.08 0.42
N CYS A 176 1.32 11.57 0.29
CA CYS A 176 0.99 10.53 -0.69
C CYS A 176 1.24 11.01 -2.12
N ASP A 177 0.80 12.23 -2.45
CA ASP A 177 1.05 12.84 -3.77
C ASP A 177 2.55 13.01 -4.03
N ASP A 178 3.30 13.53 -3.06
CA ASP A 178 4.74 13.77 -3.23
C ASP A 178 5.55 12.45 -3.33
N TYR A 179 5.14 11.42 -2.59
CA TYR A 179 5.84 10.14 -2.56
C TYR A 179 5.60 9.32 -3.83
N PHE A 180 4.36 9.25 -4.30
CA PHE A 180 3.96 8.41 -5.44
C PHE A 180 4.04 9.14 -6.79
N TYR A 181 5.17 9.81 -7.04
CA TYR A 181 5.44 10.58 -8.26
C TYR A 181 6.50 9.93 -9.16
N LEU A 182 6.17 9.74 -10.45
CA LEU A 182 7.10 9.22 -11.46
C LEU A 182 7.81 10.39 -12.14
N LYS A 183 8.95 10.80 -11.57
CA LYS A 183 9.71 11.97 -12.05
C LYS A 183 10.04 11.93 -13.56
N HIS A 184 10.35 10.75 -14.11
CA HIS A 184 10.69 10.62 -15.53
C HIS A 184 9.47 10.63 -16.48
N ARG A 185 8.24 10.59 -15.93
CA ARG A 185 6.99 10.65 -16.68
C ARG A 185 6.21 11.95 -16.46
N ASP A 186 6.55 12.72 -15.42
CA ASP A 186 5.72 13.84 -14.93
C ASP A 186 4.27 13.41 -14.63
N GLU A 187 4.12 12.24 -14.03
CA GLU A 187 2.84 11.60 -13.71
C GLU A 187 2.81 11.11 -12.27
N GLN A 188 1.67 11.25 -11.60
CA GLN A 188 1.39 10.51 -10.36
C GLN A 188 1.21 9.01 -10.68
N ARG A 189 1.56 8.13 -9.74
CA ARG A 189 1.29 6.69 -9.85
C ARG A 189 -0.21 6.41 -9.90
N GLY A 190 -0.98 7.15 -9.13
CA GLY A 190 -2.43 7.02 -8.97
C GLY A 190 -3.07 8.33 -8.52
N ILE A 191 -4.28 8.23 -7.96
CA ILE A 191 -5.05 9.37 -7.43
C ILE A 191 -4.74 9.67 -5.95
N GLY A 192 -3.74 8.98 -5.39
CA GLY A 192 -3.30 9.15 -4.00
C GLY A 192 -4.17 8.42 -2.98
N GLY A 193 -4.18 8.98 -1.77
CA GLY A 193 -4.77 8.40 -0.57
C GLY A 193 -4.03 8.96 0.64
N LEU A 194 -3.45 8.10 1.47
CA LEU A 194 -2.63 8.50 2.62
C LEU A 194 -1.23 7.90 2.49
N PHE A 195 -0.22 8.66 2.91
CA PHE A 195 1.13 8.16 3.15
C PHE A 195 1.72 8.86 4.37
N PHE A 196 2.36 8.08 5.24
CA PHE A 196 3.10 8.59 6.39
C PHE A 196 4.26 7.66 6.75
N ASP A 197 5.29 8.24 7.35
CA ASP A 197 6.45 7.55 7.87
C ASP A 197 6.97 8.34 9.08
N ASP A 198 7.85 7.74 9.88
CA ASP A 198 8.41 8.38 11.07
C ASP A 198 7.32 8.88 12.07
N LEU A 199 6.15 8.24 12.11
CA LEU A 199 5.04 8.64 12.99
C LEU A 199 5.29 8.20 14.44
N ASN A 200 5.74 9.14 15.27
CA ASN A 200 5.90 8.98 16.72
C ASN A 200 5.61 10.28 17.49
N GLN A 201 4.87 11.21 16.86
CA GLN A 201 4.54 12.53 17.41
C GLN A 201 3.44 12.50 18.50
N TRP A 202 2.65 11.43 18.54
CA TRP A 202 1.69 11.16 19.62
C TRP A 202 2.23 10.08 20.54
N ASP A 203 1.55 9.84 21.66
CA ASP A 203 1.84 8.65 22.45
C ASP A 203 1.63 7.37 21.63
N PHE A 204 2.26 6.29 22.07
CA PHE A 204 2.26 5.02 21.35
C PHE A 204 0.85 4.49 21.08
N GLU A 205 -0.07 4.63 22.04
CA GLU A 205 -1.42 4.10 21.92
C GLU A 205 -2.20 4.87 20.85
N LYS A 206 -2.11 6.20 20.85
CA LYS A 206 -2.74 7.03 19.81
C LYS A 206 -2.16 6.77 18.42
N CYS A 207 -0.84 6.55 18.30
CA CYS A 207 -0.24 6.15 17.02
C CYS A 207 -0.72 4.75 16.58
N PHE A 208 -0.89 3.83 17.54
CA PHE A 208 -1.38 2.50 17.26
C PHE A 208 -2.86 2.51 16.83
N GLU A 209 -3.71 3.31 17.48
CA GLU A 209 -5.09 3.56 17.05
C GLU A 209 -5.14 4.12 15.62
N TYR A 210 -4.22 5.04 15.28
CA TYR A 210 -4.16 5.60 13.93
C TYR A 210 -3.86 4.54 12.86
N ILE A 211 -2.85 3.69 13.07
CA ILE A 211 -2.58 2.63 12.10
C ILE A 211 -3.71 1.62 11.99
N GLN A 212 -4.46 1.38 13.08
CA GLN A 212 -5.67 0.55 13.04
C GLN A 212 -6.76 1.19 12.18
N ALA A 213 -6.98 2.51 12.35
CA ALA A 213 -7.93 3.27 11.54
C ALA A 213 -7.55 3.26 10.05
N VAL A 214 -6.27 3.49 9.71
CA VAL A 214 -5.76 3.45 8.32
C VAL A 214 -5.94 2.06 7.71
N ALA A 215 -5.53 1.01 8.42
CA ALA A 215 -5.60 -0.36 7.94
C ALA A 215 -7.04 -0.84 7.70
N ASN A 216 -7.96 -0.54 8.61
CA ASN A 216 -9.38 -0.87 8.45
C ASN A 216 -10.05 0.03 7.39
N GLY A 217 -9.63 1.31 7.32
CA GLY A 217 -10.08 2.27 6.33
C GLY A 217 -9.80 1.83 4.89
N TYR A 218 -8.63 1.22 4.62
CA TYR A 218 -8.33 0.62 3.33
C TYR A 218 -9.42 -0.37 2.89
N LEU A 219 -9.81 -1.30 3.78
CA LEU A 219 -10.79 -2.32 3.45
C LEU A 219 -12.18 -1.71 3.22
N ASN A 220 -12.58 -0.76 4.08
CA ASN A 220 -13.83 -0.04 3.97
C ASN A 220 -13.93 0.77 2.67
N ALA A 221 -12.80 1.31 2.18
CA ALA A 221 -12.75 2.11 0.97
C ALA A 221 -12.68 1.25 -0.31
N ILE A 222 -11.95 0.13 -0.28
CA ILE A 222 -11.70 -0.67 -1.50
C ILE A 222 -12.87 -1.60 -1.86
N LEU A 223 -13.57 -2.19 -0.90
CA LEU A 223 -14.63 -3.17 -1.18
C LEU A 223 -15.81 -2.57 -1.97
N PRO A 224 -16.32 -1.35 -1.64
CA PRO A 224 -17.36 -0.73 -2.45
C PRO A 224 -16.93 -0.48 -3.91
N ILE A 225 -15.64 -0.19 -4.13
CA ILE A 225 -15.09 -0.01 -5.49
C ILE A 225 -15.11 -1.34 -6.26
N PHE A 226 -14.73 -2.46 -5.63
CA PHE A 226 -14.88 -3.78 -6.25
C PHE A 226 -16.35 -4.06 -6.60
N GLN A 227 -17.26 -3.92 -5.64
CA GLN A 227 -18.68 -4.20 -5.80
C GLN A 227 -19.33 -3.38 -6.93
N ARG A 228 -18.95 -2.10 -7.09
CA ARG A 228 -19.47 -1.25 -8.17
C ARG A 228 -18.92 -1.60 -9.54
N ASN A 229 -17.69 -2.13 -9.63
CA ASN A 229 -16.93 -2.14 -10.88
C ASN A 229 -16.55 -3.52 -11.43
N GLN A 230 -16.52 -4.57 -10.60
CA GLN A 230 -15.97 -5.87 -11.00
C GLN A 230 -16.73 -6.56 -12.14
N ASP A 231 -18.05 -6.32 -12.24
CA ASP A 231 -18.92 -6.90 -13.27
C ASP A 231 -19.11 -5.99 -14.50
N LYS A 232 -18.50 -4.79 -14.52
CA LYS A 232 -18.63 -3.88 -15.67
C LYS A 232 -17.96 -4.49 -16.90
N PRO A 233 -18.63 -4.56 -18.07
CA PRO A 233 -18.00 -5.07 -19.27
C PRO A 233 -16.81 -4.18 -19.67
N PHE A 234 -15.78 -4.78 -20.25
CA PHE A 234 -14.65 -4.07 -20.82
C PHE A 234 -14.25 -4.66 -22.18
N THR A 235 -13.62 -3.84 -22.99
CA THR A 235 -13.14 -4.22 -24.33
C THR A 235 -11.68 -4.66 -24.31
N GLN A 236 -11.23 -5.32 -25.36
CA GLN A 236 -9.81 -5.67 -25.52
C GLN A 236 -8.91 -4.43 -25.47
N ALA A 237 -9.33 -3.30 -26.06
CA ALA A 237 -8.57 -2.05 -26.02
C ALA A 237 -8.37 -1.53 -24.57
N GLN A 238 -9.39 -1.66 -23.72
CA GLN A 238 -9.29 -1.30 -22.31
C GLN A 238 -8.34 -2.23 -21.53
N ARG A 239 -8.32 -3.51 -21.89
CA ARG A 239 -7.36 -4.48 -21.34
C ARG A 239 -5.93 -4.14 -21.78
N ASP A 240 -5.71 -3.84 -23.04
CA ASP A 240 -4.39 -3.46 -23.55
C ASP A 240 -3.90 -2.16 -22.89
N PHE A 241 -4.79 -1.19 -22.68
CA PHE A 241 -4.48 0.04 -21.94
C PHE A 241 -4.16 -0.25 -20.46
N GLN A 242 -4.90 -1.14 -19.81
CA GLN A 242 -4.60 -1.58 -18.44
C GLN A 242 -3.19 -2.17 -18.35
N LEU A 243 -2.81 -3.05 -19.28
CA LEU A 243 -1.46 -3.64 -19.32
C LEU A 243 -0.39 -2.58 -19.56
N TYR A 244 -0.65 -1.61 -20.46
CA TYR A 244 0.25 -0.48 -20.69
C TYR A 244 0.45 0.36 -19.42
N ARG A 245 -0.64 0.70 -18.71
CA ARG A 245 -0.58 1.47 -17.46
C ARG A 245 0.06 0.68 -16.31
N ARG A 246 -0.12 -0.63 -16.25
CA ARG A 246 0.63 -1.53 -15.33
C ARG A 246 2.14 -1.44 -15.54
N GLY A 247 2.61 -1.12 -16.75
CA GLY A 247 4.02 -0.80 -17.01
C GLY A 247 4.52 0.39 -16.19
N ARG A 248 3.69 1.42 -15.94
CA ARG A 248 4.04 2.54 -15.04
C ARG A 248 4.14 2.10 -13.59
N TYR A 249 3.30 1.17 -13.16
CA TYR A 249 3.37 0.62 -11.81
C TYR A 249 4.70 -0.11 -11.56
N VAL A 250 5.14 -0.89 -12.55
CA VAL A 250 6.46 -1.53 -12.55
C VAL A 250 7.58 -0.49 -12.53
N GLU A 251 7.51 0.53 -13.40
CA GLU A 251 8.48 1.63 -13.43
C GLU A 251 8.63 2.29 -12.06
N TYR A 252 7.52 2.60 -11.38
CA TYR A 252 7.59 3.23 -10.07
C TYR A 252 8.27 2.33 -9.03
N ASN A 253 7.82 1.09 -8.88
CA ASN A 253 8.34 0.21 -7.84
C ASN A 253 9.82 -0.14 -8.03
N LEU A 254 10.28 -0.28 -9.28
CA LEU A 254 11.67 -0.64 -9.56
C LEU A 254 12.63 0.55 -9.60
N VAL A 255 12.13 1.79 -9.74
CA VAL A 255 12.98 2.98 -9.89
C VAL A 255 12.91 3.92 -8.69
N TYR A 256 11.76 4.02 -8.01
CA TYR A 256 11.51 5.04 -6.99
C TYR A 256 11.12 4.50 -5.62
N ASP A 257 10.44 3.34 -5.56
CA ASP A 257 9.95 2.85 -4.28
C ASP A 257 11.13 2.47 -3.36
N ARG A 258 11.28 3.23 -2.27
CA ARG A 258 12.37 3.07 -1.31
C ARG A 258 12.35 1.69 -0.65
N GLY A 259 11.16 1.17 -0.35
CA GLY A 259 10.99 -0.15 0.27
C GLY A 259 11.49 -1.28 -0.62
N THR A 260 11.08 -1.27 -1.89
CA THR A 260 11.51 -2.24 -2.91
C THR A 260 13.01 -2.16 -3.14
N LEU A 261 13.56 -0.97 -3.42
CA LEU A 261 14.99 -0.80 -3.67
C LEU A 261 15.85 -1.26 -2.49
N PHE A 262 15.48 -0.89 -1.26
CA PHE A 262 16.19 -1.32 -0.06
C PHE A 262 16.14 -2.84 0.11
N GLY A 263 14.96 -3.45 -0.07
CA GLY A 263 14.79 -4.89 0.05
C GLY A 263 15.63 -5.67 -0.96
N LEU A 264 15.72 -5.19 -2.21
CA LEU A 264 16.55 -5.80 -3.24
C LEU A 264 18.06 -5.65 -2.96
N GLN A 265 18.49 -4.48 -2.49
CA GLN A 265 19.91 -4.20 -2.22
C GLN A 265 20.44 -4.90 -0.96
N THR A 266 19.58 -5.21 0.00
CA THR A 266 19.98 -5.78 1.30
C THR A 266 19.76 -7.28 1.44
N GLY A 267 19.36 -7.97 0.36
CA GLY A 267 19.12 -9.41 0.37
C GLY A 267 17.84 -9.80 1.11
N GLY A 268 16.80 -8.96 1.03
CA GLY A 268 15.46 -9.32 1.49
C GLY A 268 14.87 -10.50 0.70
N ARG A 269 13.68 -10.98 1.12
CA ARG A 269 12.99 -12.08 0.45
C ARG A 269 12.40 -11.62 -0.89
N ILE A 270 13.15 -11.84 -1.97
CA ILE A 270 12.88 -11.28 -3.31
C ILE A 270 11.46 -11.57 -3.80
N GLU A 271 11.00 -12.82 -3.72
CA GLU A 271 9.63 -13.20 -4.14
C GLU A 271 8.54 -12.46 -3.35
N SER A 272 8.75 -12.19 -2.06
CA SER A 272 7.80 -11.40 -1.27
C SER A 272 7.85 -9.92 -1.61
N ILE A 273 9.01 -9.38 -1.97
CA ILE A 273 9.18 -7.97 -2.34
C ILE A 273 8.54 -7.70 -3.71
N LEU A 274 8.81 -8.55 -4.69
CA LEU A 274 8.36 -8.41 -6.07
C LEU A 274 6.94 -8.92 -6.32
N VAL A 275 6.24 -9.40 -5.29
CA VAL A 275 4.79 -9.72 -5.39
C VAL A 275 3.97 -8.51 -5.84
N SER A 276 4.47 -7.30 -5.54
CA SER A 276 3.90 -6.02 -5.95
C SER A 276 3.92 -5.78 -7.47
N MET A 277 4.69 -6.56 -8.23
CA MET A 277 4.63 -6.51 -9.69
C MET A 277 3.31 -7.11 -10.18
N PRO A 278 2.65 -6.52 -11.18
CA PRO A 278 1.46 -7.10 -11.79
C PRO A 278 1.78 -8.45 -12.47
N PRO A 279 0.77 -9.29 -12.73
CA PRO A 279 0.98 -10.57 -13.41
C PRO A 279 1.47 -10.35 -14.86
N LEU A 280 1.00 -9.28 -15.50
CA LEU A 280 1.36 -8.87 -16.85
C LEU A 280 1.42 -7.34 -16.92
N ALA A 281 2.39 -6.82 -17.68
CA ALA A 281 2.54 -5.42 -18.03
C ALA A 281 3.05 -5.29 -19.47
N ALA A 282 2.78 -4.15 -20.10
CA ALA A 282 3.18 -3.88 -21.47
C ALA A 282 3.89 -2.52 -21.59
N TRP A 283 4.79 -2.42 -22.57
CA TRP A 283 5.43 -1.19 -22.99
C TRP A 283 5.31 -1.05 -24.51
N SER A 284 5.02 0.16 -24.96
CA SER A 284 4.95 0.51 -26.38
C SER A 284 5.63 1.86 -26.62
N TYR A 285 6.20 2.02 -27.82
CA TYR A 285 6.89 3.25 -28.20
C TYR A 285 5.89 4.28 -28.71
N ARG A 286 5.80 5.41 -28.00
CA ARG A 286 5.00 6.60 -28.37
C ARG A 286 3.53 6.29 -28.77
N PRO A 287 2.74 5.60 -27.95
CA PRO A 287 1.30 5.52 -28.18
C PRO A 287 0.65 6.89 -28.05
N GLU A 288 -0.39 7.13 -28.85
CA GLU A 288 -1.21 8.33 -28.81
C GLU A 288 -2.67 7.94 -28.60
N TRP A 289 -3.41 8.81 -27.91
CA TRP A 289 -4.85 8.68 -27.67
C TRP A 289 -5.51 10.01 -27.98
N ASP A 290 -6.76 9.96 -28.45
CA ASP A 290 -7.56 11.14 -28.75
C ASP A 290 -7.70 12.05 -27.52
N GLU A 291 -7.73 13.37 -27.73
CA GLU A 291 -7.75 14.35 -26.63
C GLU A 291 -8.94 14.18 -25.68
N ASN A 292 -10.08 13.72 -26.21
CA ASN A 292 -11.32 13.51 -25.46
C ASN A 292 -11.47 12.07 -24.94
N SER A 293 -10.46 11.21 -25.09
CA SER A 293 -10.54 9.82 -24.67
C SER A 293 -10.38 9.67 -23.15
N PRO A 294 -10.98 8.62 -22.54
CA PRO A 294 -10.76 8.31 -21.13
C PRO A 294 -9.28 8.02 -20.80
N GLU A 295 -8.54 7.42 -21.73
CA GLU A 295 -7.10 7.13 -21.58
C GLU A 295 -6.27 8.41 -21.47
N LYS A 296 -6.58 9.43 -22.29
CA LYS A 296 -5.92 10.74 -22.20
C LYS A 296 -6.37 11.49 -20.94
N ARG A 297 -7.66 11.42 -20.58
CA ARG A 297 -8.19 12.03 -19.36
C ARG A 297 -7.53 11.48 -18.10
N LEU A 298 -7.16 10.19 -18.05
CA LEU A 298 -6.43 9.61 -16.92
C LEU A 298 -5.17 10.44 -16.59
N THR A 299 -4.28 10.66 -17.55
CA THR A 299 -3.00 11.36 -17.30
C THR A 299 -3.15 12.87 -17.25
N ALA A 300 -4.04 13.45 -18.07
CA ALA A 300 -4.24 14.90 -18.12
C ALA A 300 -5.00 15.45 -16.91
N HIS A 301 -5.88 14.65 -16.31
CA HIS A 301 -6.73 15.06 -15.20
C HIS A 301 -6.40 14.28 -13.92
N TYR A 302 -6.54 12.95 -13.92
CA TYR A 302 -6.57 12.19 -12.67
C TYR A 302 -5.20 11.94 -12.04
N LEU A 303 -4.15 11.82 -12.85
CA LEU A 303 -2.78 11.57 -12.37
C LEU A 303 -2.00 12.86 -12.16
N LYS A 304 -2.66 13.83 -11.53
CA LYS A 304 -2.11 15.12 -11.09
C LYS A 304 -2.61 15.40 -9.67
N PRO A 305 -1.79 15.98 -8.78
CA PRO A 305 -2.23 16.34 -7.44
C PRO A 305 -3.47 17.24 -7.49
N LYS A 306 -4.53 16.84 -6.79
CA LYS A 306 -5.83 17.52 -6.78
C LYS A 306 -6.44 17.51 -5.39
N ASP A 307 -7.11 18.60 -5.03
CA ASP A 307 -7.98 18.62 -3.86
C ASP A 307 -9.33 17.98 -4.20
N TRP A 308 -9.38 16.65 -4.15
CA TRP A 308 -10.54 15.87 -4.55
C TRP A 308 -11.80 16.22 -3.78
N LEU A 309 -11.68 16.51 -2.47
CA LEU A 309 -12.82 16.80 -1.63
C LEU A 309 -13.41 18.19 -1.90
N SER A 310 -12.60 19.15 -2.33
CA SER A 310 -13.12 20.46 -2.75
C SER A 310 -13.61 20.50 -4.20
N ILE A 311 -13.07 19.63 -5.07
CA ILE A 311 -13.43 19.61 -6.51
C ILE A 311 -14.69 18.78 -6.78
N LEU A 312 -14.93 17.71 -6.00
CA LEU A 312 -15.99 16.73 -6.26
C LEU A 312 -17.18 16.78 -5.28
N LYS A 313 -17.11 17.57 -4.21
CA LYS A 313 -18.26 17.88 -3.34
C LYS A 313 -18.98 19.13 -3.82
#